data_AF-A0A524CAP6-F1
#
_entry.id   AF-A0A524CAP6-F1
#
_cell.length_a   1.000
_cell.length_b   1.000
_cell.length_c   1.000
_cell.angle_alpha   90.00
_cell.angle_beta   90.00
_cell.angle_gamma   90.00
#
_symmetry.space_group_name_H-M   'P 1'
#
loop_
_entity.id
_entity.type
_entity.pdbx_description
1 polymer ?
#
loop_
_entity_poly.entity_id
_entity_poly.type
_entity_poly.pdbx_seq_one_letter_code
_entity_poly.pdbx_strand_id
1 'polypeptide(L)'
;MPKLKNKHNNNKKTSYYEKSLEKPELLQFLKGKDKKKKSSDIKLILKWKAYKRIIGYSYRYANNRLSENKWREVYGILIGSIDNNKEIIKDAVPMVVGDRAGVQYESKQYVDMAQIDASTHERAIRDKKNDFIIGWWHTHPGFGFFFSPIDCLTQLGYQIPNSRAIGLVFD
;
A
#
# COMPACT_ATOMS: atom_id res chain seq x y z
N MET A 1 11.62 58.49 0.96
CA MET A 1 11.87 57.04 1.10
C MET A 1 10.63 56.36 1.67
N PRO A 2 9.86 55.57 0.89
CA PRO A 2 8.76 54.79 1.42
C PRO A 2 9.23 53.40 1.89
N LYS A 3 8.75 52.97 3.06
CA LYS A 3 9.04 51.66 3.67
C LYS A 3 8.34 50.53 2.90
N LEU A 4 9.12 49.56 2.41
CA LEU A 4 8.63 48.29 1.87
C LEU A 4 8.05 47.44 3.01
N LYS A 5 6.74 47.15 2.95
CA LYS A 5 6.10 46.13 3.79
C LYS A 5 6.42 44.75 3.20
N ASN A 6 7.22 43.95 3.90
CA ASN A 6 7.41 42.53 3.61
C ASN A 6 6.08 41.78 3.80
N LYS A 7 5.45 41.37 2.69
CA LYS A 7 4.42 40.33 2.70
C LYS A 7 5.12 38.97 2.71
N HIS A 8 5.25 38.36 3.88
CA HIS A 8 5.54 36.93 3.97
C HIS A 8 4.29 36.16 3.49
N ASN A 9 4.32 35.72 2.23
CA ASN A 9 3.37 34.77 1.69
C ASN A 9 3.72 33.37 2.25
N ASN A 10 3.07 32.98 3.35
CA ASN A 10 3.05 31.60 3.82
C ASN A 10 2.16 30.75 2.90
N ASN A 11 2.68 30.38 1.73
CA ASN A 11 2.07 29.34 0.90
C ASN A 11 2.34 27.97 1.57
N LYS A 12 1.49 27.57 2.52
CA LYS A 12 1.37 26.17 2.92
C LYS A 12 0.99 25.39 1.67
N LYS A 13 1.91 24.59 1.13
CA LYS A 13 1.62 23.65 0.05
C LYS A 13 0.65 22.62 0.60
N THR A 14 -0.64 22.80 0.31
CA THR A 14 -1.67 21.82 0.64
C THR A 14 -1.36 20.50 -0.05
N SER A 15 -1.41 19.42 0.72
CA SER A 15 -1.14 18.05 0.26
C SER A 15 -2.10 17.68 -0.87
N TYR A 16 -1.68 16.79 -1.77
CA TYR A 16 -2.58 16.23 -2.80
C TYR A 16 -3.83 15.60 -2.16
N TYR A 17 -3.69 15.03 -0.96
CA TYR A 17 -4.81 14.52 -0.15
C TYR A 17 -5.78 15.62 0.24
N GLU A 18 -5.28 16.74 0.79
CA GLU A 18 -6.13 17.87 1.21
C GLU A 18 -6.88 18.47 0.02
N LYS A 19 -6.21 18.61 -1.13
CA LYS A 19 -6.84 19.06 -2.38
C LYS A 19 -7.89 18.08 -2.91
N SER A 20 -7.72 16.78 -2.65
CA SER A 20 -8.68 15.75 -3.08
C SER A 20 -9.97 15.76 -2.28
N LEU A 21 -9.91 16.21 -1.01
CA LEU A 21 -11.07 16.35 -0.13
C LEU A 21 -12.00 17.52 -0.51
N GLU A 22 -11.52 18.50 -1.29
CA GLU A 22 -12.33 19.63 -1.75
C GLU A 22 -13.22 19.30 -2.96
N LYS A 23 -13.07 18.12 -3.56
CA LYS A 23 -13.87 17.70 -4.71
C LYS A 23 -15.31 17.36 -4.27
N PRO A 24 -16.35 18.02 -4.83
CA PRO A 24 -17.75 17.80 -4.45
C PRO A 24 -18.20 16.35 -4.61
N GLU A 25 -17.73 15.68 -5.67
CA GLU A 25 -18.01 14.27 -5.98
C GLU A 25 -17.44 13.33 -4.92
N LEU A 26 -16.22 13.62 -4.43
CA LEU A 26 -15.53 12.83 -3.41
C LEU A 26 -16.18 13.05 -2.04
N LEU A 27 -16.55 14.29 -1.72
CA LEU A 27 -17.36 14.64 -0.55
C LEU A 27 -18.73 13.95 -0.58
N GLN A 28 -19.38 13.89 -1.74
CA GLN A 28 -20.67 13.22 -1.91
C GLN A 28 -20.55 11.70 -1.81
N PHE A 29 -19.47 11.11 -2.34
CA PHE A 29 -19.13 9.71 -2.15
C PHE A 29 -18.86 9.36 -0.67
N LEU A 30 -18.11 10.21 0.04
CA LEU A 30 -17.83 10.04 1.48
C LEU A 30 -19.10 10.18 2.32
N LYS A 31 -19.93 11.21 2.06
CA LYS A 31 -21.22 11.42 2.73
C LYS A 31 -22.25 10.33 2.40
N GLY A 32 -22.19 9.73 1.21
CA GLY A 32 -23.05 8.62 0.80
C GLY A 32 -22.73 7.28 1.48
N LYS A 33 -21.63 7.20 2.23
CA LYS A 33 -21.12 5.96 2.86
C LYS A 33 -21.63 5.72 4.28
N ASP A 34 -22.44 6.63 4.85
CA ASP A 34 -23.02 6.47 6.19
C ASP A 34 -24.01 5.30 6.34
N LYS A 35 -24.28 4.56 5.25
CA LYS A 35 -24.78 3.20 5.37
C LYS A 35 -23.59 2.29 5.71
N LYS A 36 -23.37 2.06 7.01
CA LYS A 36 -22.51 0.97 7.54
C LYS A 36 -22.78 -0.31 6.74
N LYS A 37 -21.96 -0.57 5.72
CA LYS A 37 -21.96 -1.83 4.98
C LYS A 37 -21.59 -2.87 6.04
N LYS A 38 -22.48 -3.83 6.32
CA LYS A 38 -22.21 -4.97 7.23
C LYS A 38 -20.79 -5.44 6.94
N SER A 39 -19.90 -5.40 7.93
CA SER A 39 -18.56 -5.97 7.78
C SER A 39 -18.77 -7.40 7.29
N SER A 40 -18.30 -7.71 6.09
CA SER A 40 -18.29 -9.08 5.60
C SER A 40 -17.62 -9.96 6.65
N ASP A 41 -18.13 -11.16 6.92
CA ASP A 41 -17.59 -12.17 7.88
C ASP A 41 -16.23 -12.76 7.43
N ILE A 42 -15.45 -11.94 6.73
CA ILE A 42 -14.16 -12.25 6.18
C ILE A 42 -13.13 -12.28 7.32
N LYS A 43 -12.43 -13.41 7.45
CA LYS A 43 -11.38 -13.64 8.43
C LYS A 43 -10.01 -13.62 7.76
N LEU A 44 -9.23 -12.59 8.06
CA LEU A 44 -7.85 -12.50 7.62
C LEU A 44 -6.92 -13.31 8.55
N ILE A 45 -6.11 -14.21 7.99
CA ILE A 45 -5.10 -14.99 8.73
C ILE A 45 -3.72 -14.67 8.20
N LEU A 46 -2.90 -13.98 9.01
CA LEU A 46 -1.49 -13.76 8.73
C LEU A 46 -0.64 -14.85 9.38
N LYS A 47 -0.01 -15.72 8.58
CA LYS A 47 0.87 -16.78 9.11
C LYS A 47 2.17 -16.19 9.64
N TRP A 48 2.73 -16.84 10.66
CA TRP A 48 3.99 -16.44 11.31
C TRP A 48 5.15 -16.21 10.33
N LYS A 49 5.28 -17.05 9.30
CA LYS A 49 6.32 -16.89 8.27
C LYS A 49 6.23 -15.53 7.58
N ALA A 50 5.04 -15.15 7.11
CA ALA A 50 4.79 -13.87 6.46
C ALA A 50 5.06 -12.70 7.42
N TYR A 51 4.50 -12.76 8.63
CA TYR A 51 4.72 -11.74 9.66
C TYR A 51 6.20 -11.53 9.98
N LYS A 52 6.94 -12.61 10.24
CA LYS A 52 8.38 -12.57 10.53
C LYS A 52 9.19 -11.92 9.40
N ARG A 53 8.80 -12.17 8.14
CA ARG A 53 9.46 -11.55 6.97
C ARG A 53 9.16 -10.07 6.88
N ILE A 54 7.89 -9.66 7.04
CA ILE A 54 7.50 -8.25 7.05
C ILE A 54 8.33 -7.52 8.11
N ILE A 55 8.28 -7.96 9.37
CA ILE A 55 9.08 -7.37 10.47
C ILE A 55 10.57 -7.33 10.14
N GLY A 56 11.13 -8.44 9.65
CA GLY A 56 12.56 -8.52 9.35
C GLY A 56 13.01 -7.51 8.29
N TYR A 57 12.17 -7.24 7.30
CA TYR A 57 12.47 -6.26 6.26
C TYR A 57 12.15 -4.83 6.71
N SER A 58 11.05 -4.59 7.44
CA SER A 58 10.77 -3.29 8.07
C SER A 58 11.95 -2.87 8.94
N TYR A 59 12.36 -3.74 9.88
CA TYR A 59 13.48 -3.45 10.78
C TYR A 59 14.82 -3.27 10.04
N ARG A 60 15.05 -3.98 8.93
CA ARG A 60 16.29 -3.83 8.16
C ARG A 60 16.45 -2.42 7.58
N TYR A 61 15.35 -1.78 7.19
CA TYR A 61 15.37 -0.50 6.48
C TYR A 61 14.87 0.69 7.31
N ALA A 62 14.26 0.44 8.47
CA ALA A 62 13.91 1.44 9.46
C ALA A 62 14.09 0.87 10.86
N ASN A 63 15.08 1.40 11.59
CA ASN A 63 15.32 1.06 12.99
C ASN A 63 16.17 2.15 13.66
N ASN A 64 16.25 2.11 14.98
CA ASN A 64 16.91 3.12 15.81
C ASN A 64 18.45 3.20 15.62
N ARG A 65 19.07 2.28 14.88
CA ARG A 65 20.49 2.36 14.49
C ARG A 65 20.70 3.13 13.18
N LEU A 66 19.63 3.40 12.44
CA LEU A 66 19.62 4.23 11.25
C LEU A 66 19.03 5.60 11.59
N SER A 67 19.62 6.67 11.05
CA SER A 67 19.01 7.99 11.12
C SER A 67 17.71 8.02 10.31
N GLU A 68 16.69 8.75 10.77
CA GLU A 68 15.35 8.78 10.15
C GLU A 68 15.39 9.17 8.67
N ASN A 69 16.28 10.08 8.27
CA ASN A 69 16.47 10.45 6.87
C ASN A 69 16.97 9.30 5.96
N LYS A 70 17.48 8.22 6.55
CA LYS A 70 17.90 6.99 5.87
C LYS A 70 16.83 5.90 5.94
N TRP A 71 15.73 6.10 6.66
CA TRP A 71 14.63 5.16 6.63
C TRP A 71 14.09 5.07 5.20
N ARG A 72 13.69 3.85 4.83
CA ARG A 72 13.17 3.54 3.50
C ARG A 72 11.92 2.70 3.66
N GLU A 73 10.92 3.02 2.88
CA GLU A 73 9.78 2.15 2.70
C GLU A 73 10.22 0.87 1.99
N VAL A 74 9.64 -0.26 2.39
CA VAL A 74 9.80 -1.54 1.73
C VAL A 74 8.46 -1.92 1.16
N TYR A 75 8.44 -2.40 -0.08
CA TYR A 75 7.27 -2.97 -0.71
C TYR A 75 7.46 -4.46 -0.96
N GLY A 76 6.37 -5.20 -1.07
CA GLY A 76 6.40 -6.57 -1.52
C GLY A 76 5.02 -7.16 -1.80
N ILE A 77 5.03 -8.40 -2.23
CA ILE A 77 3.83 -9.17 -2.57
C ILE A 77 3.50 -10.17 -1.47
N LEU A 78 2.21 -10.46 -1.32
CA LEU A 78 1.69 -11.44 -0.38
C LEU A 78 1.32 -12.71 -1.14
N ILE A 79 1.84 -13.84 -0.68
CA ILE A 79 1.49 -15.15 -1.23
C ILE A 79 0.56 -15.86 -0.26
N GLY A 80 -0.56 -16.35 -0.77
CA GLY A 80 -1.59 -16.93 0.06
C GLY A 80 -2.65 -17.67 -0.72
N SER A 81 -3.71 -18.02 -0.01
CA SER A 81 -4.87 -18.72 -0.57
C SER A 81 -6.16 -18.17 0.02
N ILE A 82 -7.26 -18.33 -0.71
CA ILE A 82 -8.60 -18.02 -0.22
C ILE A 82 -9.33 -19.34 0.04
N ASP A 83 -9.83 -19.52 1.25
CA ASP A 83 -10.62 -20.67 1.67
C ASP A 83 -11.93 -20.19 2.31
N ASN A 84 -13.03 -20.34 1.58
CA ASN A 84 -14.35 -19.86 2.00
C ASN A 84 -14.32 -18.37 2.40
N ASN A 85 -14.60 -18.04 3.66
CA ASN A 85 -14.55 -16.69 4.20
C ASN A 85 -13.18 -16.31 4.80
N LYS A 86 -12.13 -17.09 4.54
CA LYS A 86 -10.78 -16.82 5.06
C LYS A 86 -9.83 -16.44 3.94
N GLU A 87 -9.18 -15.29 4.05
CA GLU A 87 -7.93 -15.05 3.32
C GLU A 87 -6.74 -15.43 4.19
N ILE A 88 -5.86 -16.27 3.66
CA ILE A 88 -4.73 -16.80 4.40
C ILE A 88 -3.45 -16.34 3.73
N ILE A 89 -2.77 -15.38 4.36
CA ILE A 89 -1.44 -14.92 3.95
C ILE A 89 -0.41 -15.91 4.50
N LYS A 90 0.28 -16.63 3.61
CA LYS A 90 1.24 -17.69 3.96
C LYS A 90 2.69 -17.21 3.93
N ASP A 91 3.03 -16.34 2.99
CA ASP A 91 4.37 -15.76 2.83
C ASP A 91 4.29 -14.30 2.41
N ALA A 92 5.36 -13.55 2.67
CA ALA A 92 5.51 -12.15 2.26
C ALA A 92 6.87 -12.00 1.58
N VAL A 93 6.85 -11.74 0.27
CA VAL A 93 8.06 -11.63 -0.54
C VAL A 93 8.34 -10.15 -0.76
N PRO A 94 9.41 -9.60 -0.17
CA PRO A 94 9.79 -8.21 -0.39
C PRO A 94 10.33 -8.05 -1.80
N MET A 95 9.91 -6.98 -2.45
CA MET A 95 10.50 -6.49 -3.68
C MET A 95 11.28 -5.23 -3.29
N VAL A 96 12.51 -5.43 -2.86
CA VAL A 96 13.40 -4.30 -2.54
C VAL A 96 13.96 -3.79 -3.86
N VAL A 97 13.59 -2.58 -4.25
CA VAL A 97 14.26 -1.84 -5.32
C VAL A 97 15.07 -0.71 -4.66
N GLY A 98 16.34 -0.57 -5.00
CA GLY A 98 17.21 0.43 -4.38
C GLY A 98 18.62 0.47 -5.00
N ASP A 99 19.35 1.54 -4.68
CA ASP A 99 20.58 2.10 -5.30
C ASP A 99 21.56 1.18 -6.04
N ARG A 100 21.66 -0.11 -5.72
CA ARG A 100 22.48 -1.06 -6.49
C ARG A 100 21.99 -1.28 -7.93
N ALA A 101 20.76 -0.86 -8.24
CA ALA A 101 20.19 -0.92 -9.59
C ALA A 101 19.90 0.46 -10.22
N GLY A 102 20.23 1.58 -9.56
CA GLY A 102 20.08 2.94 -10.14
C GLY A 102 18.65 3.42 -10.43
N VAL A 103 17.62 2.73 -9.94
CA VAL A 103 16.22 3.08 -10.19
C VAL A 103 15.63 3.74 -8.95
N GLN A 104 15.33 5.04 -9.05
CA GLN A 104 14.55 5.73 -8.04
C GLN A 104 13.10 5.23 -8.10
N TYR A 105 12.53 4.96 -6.92
CA TYR A 105 11.12 4.59 -6.78
C TYR A 105 10.24 5.70 -7.37
N GLU A 106 9.54 5.39 -8.46
CA GLU A 106 8.41 6.21 -8.90
C GLU A 106 7.12 5.47 -8.59
N SER A 107 6.12 6.20 -8.09
CA SER A 107 4.78 5.72 -7.75
C SER A 107 4.12 4.86 -8.84
N LYS A 108 4.53 5.08 -10.10
CA LYS A 108 4.11 4.32 -11.28
C LYS A 108 4.46 2.83 -11.19
N GLN A 109 5.58 2.49 -10.56
CA GLN A 109 6.07 1.11 -10.47
C GLN A 109 5.17 0.21 -9.62
N TYR A 110 4.49 0.75 -8.60
CA TYR A 110 3.54 -0.03 -7.79
C TYR A 110 2.32 -0.47 -8.61
N VAL A 111 1.81 0.43 -9.44
CA VAL A 111 0.65 0.17 -10.31
C VAL A 111 1.04 -0.82 -11.41
N ASP A 112 2.21 -0.65 -12.02
CA ASP A 112 2.73 -1.58 -13.02
C ASP A 112 2.95 -2.99 -12.42
N MET A 113 3.42 -3.05 -11.17
CA MET A 113 3.57 -4.33 -10.46
C MET A 113 2.23 -5.00 -10.17
N ALA A 114 1.20 -4.24 -9.78
CA ALA A 114 -0.15 -4.77 -9.61
C ALA A 114 -0.69 -5.40 -10.91
N GLN A 115 -0.35 -4.84 -12.08
CA GLN A 115 -0.73 -5.39 -13.38
C GLN A 115 0.04 -6.68 -13.71
N ILE A 116 1.34 -6.75 -13.42
CA ILE A 116 2.12 -7.97 -13.58
C ILE A 116 1.57 -9.08 -12.68
N ASP A 117 1.17 -8.73 -11.46
CA ASP A 117 0.60 -9.67 -10.50
C ASP A 117 -0.78 -10.17 -10.93
N ALA A 118 -1.58 -9.33 -11.60
CA ALA A 118 -2.84 -9.76 -12.22
C ALA A 118 -2.62 -10.95 -13.18
N SER A 119 -1.62 -10.85 -14.05
CA SER A 119 -1.29 -11.94 -14.99
C SER A 119 -0.80 -13.20 -14.26
N THR A 120 -0.13 -13.06 -13.12
CA THR A 120 0.33 -14.17 -12.30
C THR A 120 -0.83 -14.84 -11.56
N HIS A 121 -1.79 -14.05 -11.07
CA HIS A 121 -3.02 -14.54 -10.46
C HIS A 121 -3.83 -15.37 -11.46
N GLU A 122 -4.09 -14.85 -12.66
CA GLU A 122 -4.82 -15.55 -13.71
C GLU A 122 -4.19 -16.92 -14.05
N ARG A 123 -2.86 -16.98 -14.14
CA ARG A 123 -2.13 -18.24 -14.36
C ARG A 123 -2.28 -19.21 -13.19
N ALA A 124 -2.17 -18.75 -11.96
CA ALA A 124 -2.30 -19.61 -10.78
C ALA A 124 -3.69 -20.24 -10.69
N ILE A 125 -4.74 -19.49 -11.00
CA ILE A 125 -6.11 -19.99 -11.07
C ILE A 125 -6.25 -21.03 -12.20
N ARG A 126 -5.75 -20.72 -13.40
CA ARG A 126 -5.77 -21.64 -14.55
C ARG A 126 -5.07 -22.97 -14.24
N ASP A 127 -3.92 -22.89 -13.59
CA ASP A 127 -3.07 -24.04 -13.27
C ASP A 127 -3.53 -24.77 -11.98
N LYS A 128 -4.67 -24.37 -11.39
CA LYS A 128 -5.26 -24.91 -10.16
C LYS A 128 -4.28 -24.92 -8.97
N LYS A 129 -3.40 -23.92 -8.87
CA LYS A 129 -2.53 -23.75 -7.71
C LYS A 129 -3.35 -23.23 -6.53
N ASN A 130 -3.16 -23.82 -5.35
CA ASN A 130 -3.78 -23.32 -4.13
C ASN A 130 -3.21 -21.97 -3.68
N ASP A 131 -1.96 -21.69 -4.01
CA ASP A 131 -1.27 -20.46 -3.62
C ASP A 131 -1.08 -19.53 -4.81
N PHE A 132 -1.43 -18.27 -4.60
CA PHE A 132 -1.33 -17.20 -5.58
C PHE A 132 -0.98 -15.88 -4.89
N ILE A 133 -0.79 -14.82 -5.68
CA ILE A 133 -0.59 -13.46 -5.17
C ILE A 133 -1.92 -12.96 -4.61
N ILE A 134 -2.07 -13.01 -3.30
CA ILE A 134 -3.30 -12.64 -2.59
C ILE A 134 -3.36 -11.13 -2.31
N GLY A 135 -2.30 -10.40 -2.61
CA GLY A 135 -2.21 -8.98 -2.38
C GLY A 135 -0.78 -8.49 -2.29
N TRP A 136 -0.60 -7.37 -1.60
CA TRP A 136 0.66 -6.65 -1.47
C TRP A 136 0.82 -6.08 -0.07
N TRP A 137 2.04 -5.69 0.26
CA TRP A 137 2.34 -5.04 1.52
C TRP A 137 3.41 -3.97 1.32
N HIS A 138 3.38 -2.96 2.16
CA HIS A 138 4.49 -2.03 2.29
C HIS A 138 4.63 -1.47 3.70
N THR A 139 5.70 -0.72 3.92
CA THR A 139 5.98 -0.11 5.23
C THR A 139 5.83 1.41 5.17
N HIS A 140 5.40 2.02 6.26
CA HIS A 140 5.29 3.45 6.48
C HIS A 140 6.10 3.89 7.71
N PRO A 141 7.45 3.88 7.66
CA PRO A 141 8.26 4.12 8.86
C PRO A 141 8.03 5.51 9.47
N GLY A 142 7.31 5.55 10.59
CA GLY A 142 6.95 6.78 11.31
C GLY A 142 5.77 7.56 10.72
N PHE A 143 5.03 7.03 9.75
CA PHE A 143 3.87 7.71 9.15
C PHE A 143 2.52 7.16 9.65
N GLY A 144 2.48 5.95 10.23
CA GLY A 144 1.28 5.28 10.68
C GLY A 144 0.52 4.51 9.59
N PHE A 145 -0.63 3.97 9.99
CA PHE A 145 -1.40 2.99 9.21
C PHE A 145 -2.49 3.63 8.36
N PHE A 146 -2.16 4.03 7.12
CA PHE A 146 -3.12 4.57 6.15
C PHE A 146 -2.72 4.19 4.73
N PHE A 147 -3.66 4.34 3.78
CA PHE A 147 -3.37 4.30 2.35
C PHE A 147 -3.24 5.73 1.82
N SER A 148 -2.10 6.03 1.23
CA SER A 148 -1.90 7.22 0.40
C SER A 148 -2.77 7.14 -0.87
N PRO A 149 -2.91 8.24 -1.64
CA PRO A 149 -3.59 8.20 -2.93
C PRO A 149 -2.98 7.16 -3.90
N ILE A 150 -1.67 6.93 -3.84
CA ILE A 150 -0.96 5.94 -4.67
C ILE A 150 -1.28 4.52 -4.19
N ASP A 151 -1.37 4.30 -2.89
CA ASP A 151 -1.74 3.02 -2.30
C ASP A 151 -3.18 2.64 -2.69
N CYS A 152 -4.09 3.61 -2.70
CA CYS A 152 -5.46 3.41 -3.19
C CYS A 152 -5.49 2.97 -4.66
N LEU A 153 -4.68 3.59 -5.53
CA LEU A 153 -4.59 3.19 -6.94
C LEU A 153 -3.97 1.79 -7.10
N THR A 154 -2.93 1.50 -6.33
CA THR A 154 -2.29 0.18 -6.30
C THR A 154 -3.28 -0.89 -5.86
N GLN A 155 -4.00 -0.65 -4.77
CA GLN A 155 -5.04 -1.55 -4.26
C GLN A 155 -6.14 -1.78 -5.30
N LEU A 156 -6.60 -0.73 -6.00
CA LEU A 156 -7.57 -0.88 -7.09
C LEU A 156 -7.01 -1.77 -8.21
N GLY A 157 -5.73 -1.61 -8.56
CA GLY A 157 -5.01 -2.47 -9.49
C GLY A 157 -5.09 -3.95 -9.11
N TYR A 158 -4.78 -4.28 -7.86
CA TYR A 158 -4.88 -5.65 -7.33
C TYR A 158 -6.33 -6.16 -7.26
N GLN A 159 -7.30 -5.26 -7.03
CA GLN A 159 -8.71 -5.62 -6.90
C GLN A 159 -9.44 -5.88 -8.22
N ILE A 160 -8.91 -5.39 -9.35
CA ILE A 160 -9.43 -5.67 -10.69
C ILE A 160 -9.47 -7.19 -10.97
N PRO A 161 -8.35 -7.93 -10.89
CA PRO A 161 -8.35 -9.38 -11.12
C PRO A 161 -8.84 -10.18 -9.90
N ASN A 162 -8.67 -9.65 -8.69
CA ASN A 162 -9.01 -10.33 -7.44
C ASN A 162 -9.71 -9.36 -6.48
N SER A 163 -11.04 -9.35 -6.46
CA SER A 163 -11.83 -8.46 -5.59
C SER A 163 -11.55 -8.61 -4.08
N ARG A 164 -10.90 -9.71 -3.68
CA ARG A 164 -10.47 -10.01 -2.30
C ARG A 164 -8.98 -9.74 -2.06
N ALA A 165 -8.30 -9.05 -2.98
CA ALA A 165 -6.90 -8.73 -2.80
C ALA A 165 -6.67 -7.84 -1.56
N ILE A 166 -5.58 -8.11 -0.85
CA ILE A 166 -5.26 -7.46 0.42
C ILE A 166 -4.12 -6.46 0.23
N GLY A 167 -4.29 -5.24 0.73
CA GLY A 167 -3.17 -4.32 0.95
C GLY A 167 -2.86 -4.26 2.44
N LEU A 168 -1.60 -4.50 2.81
CA LEU A 168 -1.15 -4.49 4.21
C LEU A 168 -0.08 -3.41 4.42
N VAL A 169 -0.36 -2.45 5.30
CA VAL A 169 0.62 -1.44 5.73
C VAL A 169 1.21 -1.85 7.06
N PHE A 170 2.53 -1.74 7.18
CA PHE A 170 3.27 -1.94 8.43
C PHE A 170 4.01 -0.66 8.83
N ASP A 171 4.17 -0.40 10.12
CA ASP A 171 5.01 0.68 10.65
C ASP A 171 5.91 0.08 11.73
#